data_AF-A0A1I6D155-F1
#
_entry.id   AF-A0A1I6D155-F1
#
_cell.length_a   1.000
_cell.length_b   1.000
_cell.length_c   1.000
_cell.angle_alpha   90.00
_cell.angle_beta   90.00
_cell.angle_gamma   90.00
#
_symmetry.space_group_name_H-M   'P 1'
#
loop_
_entity.id
_entity.type
_entity.pdbx_description
1 polymer ?
#
loop_
_entity_poly.entity_id
_entity_poly.type
_entity_poly.pdbx_seq_one_letter_code
_entity_poly.pdbx_strand_id
1 'polypeptide(L)'
;MSAETPEAAAGLAAALRADVIRRWNLAGRPAPDDLAATSGRAEALFRDFLDGRQGLNPHLQWLAMNDALPAPGEHDQKFKAAVWRWVREVSGPPTQPSLRPMRAKPSTKPATPLQGPDPLVQARRVNSAQQFNHQLRRLMIQTGTSFTDIGRRSDSLPRSTAHHLVNHERLPAREEQVRAFVQACGVGDAAQDEWVAAWQEARVRLTGAAPQAVRTRRRRRDRVLFTVTITTPRRGRACTVTAARASRAALVTMLFLITALWPLAAARFG
;
A
#
# COMPACT_ATOMS: atom_id res chain seq x y z
N MET A 1 -19.21 -33.11 3.41
CA MET A 1 -17.80 -32.66 3.33
C MET A 1 -16.94 -33.82 3.79
N SER A 2 -16.40 -34.58 2.85
CA SER A 2 -15.52 -35.71 3.18
C SER A 2 -14.22 -35.15 3.74
N ALA A 3 -13.86 -35.54 4.96
CA ALA A 3 -12.53 -35.25 5.48
C ALA A 3 -11.53 -36.00 4.61
N GLU A 4 -10.73 -35.28 3.83
CA GLU A 4 -9.57 -35.87 3.18
C GLU A 4 -8.71 -36.52 4.25
N THR A 5 -8.40 -37.80 4.05
CA THR A 5 -7.62 -38.58 5.00
C THR A 5 -6.20 -38.01 5.10
N PRO A 6 -5.57 -38.01 6.29
CA PRO A 6 -4.20 -37.54 6.48
C PRO A 6 -3.17 -38.23 5.55
N GLU A 7 -3.51 -39.41 5.04
CA GLU A 7 -2.75 -40.16 4.05
C GLU A 7 -2.69 -39.45 2.68
N ALA A 8 -3.80 -38.84 2.22
CA ALA A 8 -3.83 -38.05 0.98
C ALA A 8 -2.95 -36.80 1.09
N ALA A 9 -2.95 -36.15 2.26
CA ALA A 9 -2.11 -34.99 2.53
C ALA A 9 -0.61 -35.34 2.53
N ALA A 10 -0.24 -36.50 3.09
CA ALA A 10 1.14 -36.99 3.07
C ALA A 10 1.60 -37.34 1.64
N GLY A 11 0.74 -37.98 0.85
CA GLY A 11 1.01 -38.29 -0.56
C GLY A 11 1.27 -37.03 -1.40
N LEU A 12 0.47 -35.98 -1.20
CA LEU A 12 0.69 -34.72 -1.91
C LEU A 12 1.99 -34.03 -1.47
N ALA A 13 2.29 -33.98 -0.18
CA ALA A 13 3.54 -33.39 0.31
C ALA A 13 4.77 -34.09 -0.28
N ALA A 14 4.75 -35.43 -0.38
CA ALA A 14 5.80 -36.21 -1.02
C ALA A 14 5.93 -35.89 -2.51
N ALA A 15 4.82 -35.79 -3.24
CA ALA A 15 4.80 -35.43 -4.66
C ALA A 15 5.34 -34.00 -4.90
N LEU A 16 4.97 -33.04 -4.06
CA LEU A 16 5.48 -31.66 -4.12
C LEU A 16 6.99 -31.60 -3.86
N ARG A 17 7.47 -32.35 -2.86
CA ARG A 17 8.92 -32.44 -2.58
C ARG A 17 9.67 -33.04 -3.76
N ALA A 18 9.14 -34.10 -4.37
CA ALA A 18 9.74 -34.73 -5.54
C ALA A 18 9.85 -33.77 -6.74
N ASP A 19 8.80 -32.98 -7.01
CA ASP A 19 8.83 -31.98 -8.10
C ASP A 19 9.86 -30.88 -7.84
N VAL A 20 9.93 -30.35 -6.61
CA VAL A 20 10.92 -29.33 -6.25
C VAL A 20 12.35 -29.87 -6.38
N ILE A 21 12.61 -31.10 -5.92
CA ILE A 21 13.91 -31.76 -6.09
C ILE A 21 14.23 -31.93 -7.58
N ARG A 22 13.25 -32.33 -8.40
CA ARG A 22 13.42 -32.43 -9.85
C ARG A 22 13.80 -31.09 -10.49
N ARG A 23 13.13 -29.99 -10.14
CA ARG A 23 13.46 -28.64 -10.63
C ARG A 23 14.85 -28.19 -10.17
N TRP A 24 15.21 -28.47 -8.91
CA TRP A 24 16.56 -28.19 -8.40
C TRP A 24 17.65 -28.96 -9.17
N ASN A 25 17.40 -30.22 -9.51
CA ASN A 25 18.29 -31.00 -10.37
C ASN A 25 18.41 -30.40 -11.78
N LEU A 26 17.29 -30.00 -12.40
CA LEU A 26 17.28 -29.38 -13.74
C LEU A 26 18.00 -28.02 -13.76
N ALA A 27 17.98 -27.29 -12.64
CA ALA A 27 18.70 -26.03 -12.48
C ALA A 27 20.22 -26.22 -12.21
N GLY A 28 20.74 -27.44 -12.24
CA GLY A 28 22.15 -27.72 -11.99
C GLY A 28 22.55 -27.77 -10.52
N ARG A 29 21.58 -27.99 -9.61
CA ARG A 29 21.78 -28.05 -8.16
C ARG A 29 22.50 -26.81 -7.59
N PRO A 30 21.94 -25.60 -7.79
CA PRO A 30 22.47 -24.39 -7.19
C PRO A 30 22.62 -24.55 -5.68
N ALA A 31 23.68 -23.95 -5.13
CA ALA A 31 23.97 -24.06 -3.71
C ALA A 31 22.91 -23.28 -2.88
N PRO A 32 22.67 -23.67 -1.61
CA PRO A 32 21.64 -23.04 -0.78
C PRO A 32 21.82 -21.53 -0.57
N ASP A 33 23.07 -21.05 -0.56
CA ASP A 33 23.45 -19.64 -0.48
C ASP A 33 23.08 -18.87 -1.75
N ASP A 34 23.28 -19.45 -2.94
CA ASP A 34 22.83 -18.88 -4.22
C ASP A 34 21.30 -18.73 -4.27
N LEU A 35 20.59 -19.75 -3.78
CA LEU A 35 19.13 -19.75 -3.72
C LEU A 35 18.60 -18.70 -2.73
N ALA A 36 19.28 -18.57 -1.58
CA ALA A 36 18.98 -17.56 -0.58
C ALA A 36 19.20 -16.14 -1.11
N ALA A 37 20.30 -15.90 -1.82
CA ALA A 37 20.61 -14.62 -2.45
C ALA A 37 19.56 -14.25 -3.52
N THR A 38 19.12 -15.22 -4.31
CA THR A 38 18.13 -15.02 -5.39
C THR A 38 16.74 -14.71 -4.85
N SER A 39 16.30 -15.42 -3.81
CA SER A 39 14.95 -15.29 -3.24
C SER A 39 14.84 -14.26 -2.11
N GLY A 40 15.96 -13.80 -1.57
CA GLY A 40 16.01 -12.96 -0.36
C GLY A 40 15.51 -13.69 0.90
N ARG A 41 15.61 -15.03 0.94
CA ARG A 41 15.17 -15.88 2.05
C ARG A 41 16.36 -16.43 2.83
N ALA A 42 16.10 -16.91 4.05
CA ALA A 42 17.15 -17.47 4.90
C ALA A 42 17.66 -18.81 4.34
N GLU A 43 18.98 -18.94 4.22
CA GLU A 43 19.68 -20.15 3.76
C GLU A 43 19.24 -21.43 4.49
N ALA A 44 19.01 -21.34 5.80
CA ALA A 44 18.56 -22.47 6.62
C ALA A 44 17.27 -23.12 6.10
N LEU A 45 16.36 -22.35 5.46
CA LEU A 45 15.13 -22.89 4.89
C LEU A 45 15.41 -23.86 3.74
N PHE A 46 16.43 -23.57 2.93
CA PHE A 46 16.84 -24.40 1.81
C PHE A 46 17.55 -25.66 2.29
N ARG A 47 18.48 -25.53 3.25
CA ARG A 47 19.18 -26.68 3.84
C ARG A 47 18.21 -27.65 4.52
N ASP A 48 17.32 -27.15 5.38
CA ASP A 48 16.36 -28.00 6.08
C ASP A 48 15.46 -28.77 5.11
N PHE A 49 15.02 -28.12 4.02
CA PHE A 49 14.20 -28.75 2.98
C PHE A 49 14.95 -29.88 2.24
N LEU A 50 16.18 -29.60 1.80
CA LEU A 50 17.01 -30.55 1.07
C LEU A 50 17.38 -31.75 1.95
N ASP A 51 17.71 -31.50 3.22
CA ASP A 51 18.01 -32.52 4.23
C ASP A 51 16.77 -33.35 4.64
N GLY A 52 15.57 -32.93 4.22
CA GLY A 52 14.31 -33.59 4.58
C GLY A 52 13.96 -33.45 6.06
N ARG A 53 14.56 -32.47 6.74
CA ARG A 53 14.21 -32.15 8.12
C ARG A 53 12.87 -31.44 8.10
N GLN A 54 11.87 -32.04 8.75
CA GLN A 54 10.56 -31.41 9.00
C GLN A 54 10.67 -30.32 10.10
N GLY A 55 11.65 -29.43 9.96
CA GLY A 55 11.88 -28.30 10.85
C GLY A 55 10.89 -27.16 10.57
N LEU A 56 11.40 -25.95 10.33
CA LEU A 56 10.58 -24.77 10.02
C LEU A 56 9.42 -25.08 9.06
N ASN A 57 8.22 -24.59 9.43
CA ASN A 57 6.95 -24.68 8.70
C ASN A 57 7.13 -25.10 7.21
N PRO A 58 6.76 -26.33 6.81
CA PRO A 58 7.00 -26.88 5.47
C PRO A 58 6.52 -25.98 4.31
N HIS A 59 5.49 -25.18 4.58
CA HIS A 59 4.97 -24.19 3.64
C HIS A 59 6.01 -23.10 3.31
N LEU A 60 6.76 -22.61 4.30
CA LEU A 60 7.77 -21.57 4.11
C LEU A 60 8.99 -22.10 3.34
N GLN A 61 9.38 -23.34 3.61
CA GLN A 61 10.44 -24.01 2.87
C GLN A 61 10.07 -24.19 1.40
N TRP A 62 8.84 -24.64 1.12
CA TRP A 62 8.34 -24.80 -0.24
C TRP A 62 8.27 -23.48 -1.01
N LEU A 63 7.73 -22.41 -0.39
CA LEU A 63 7.68 -21.08 -1.01
C LEU A 63 9.08 -20.55 -1.33
N ALA A 64 10.03 -20.72 -0.42
CA ALA A 64 11.42 -20.30 -0.64
C ALA A 64 12.05 -21.02 -1.84
N MET A 65 11.87 -22.35 -1.96
CA MET A 65 12.35 -23.13 -3.11
C MET A 65 11.69 -22.71 -4.42
N ASN A 66 10.37 -22.46 -4.39
CA ASN A 66 9.64 -22.09 -5.59
C ASN A 66 9.98 -20.67 -6.09
N ASP A 67 10.27 -19.74 -5.19
CA ASP A 67 10.72 -18.38 -5.54
C ASP A 67 12.16 -18.38 -6.10
N ALA A 68 13.01 -19.29 -5.61
CA ALA A 68 14.44 -19.31 -5.94
C ALA A 68 14.76 -20.09 -7.23
N LEU A 69 13.92 -21.06 -7.62
CA LEU A 69 14.14 -21.86 -8.82
C LEU A 69 13.46 -21.22 -10.04
N PRO A 70 14.16 -20.99 -11.16
CA PRO A 70 13.57 -20.41 -12.37
C PRO A 70 12.47 -21.31 -12.93
N ALA A 71 11.34 -20.71 -13.30
CA ALA A 71 10.12 -21.44 -13.69
C ALA A 71 10.21 -22.03 -15.11
N PRO A 72 9.92 -23.34 -15.30
CA PRO A 72 9.67 -23.91 -16.61
C PRO A 72 8.15 -23.91 -16.90
N GLY A 73 7.64 -22.83 -17.48
CA GLY A 73 6.38 -22.83 -18.26
C GLY A 73 5.01 -22.86 -17.54
N GLU A 74 3.95 -22.93 -18.36
CA GLU A 74 2.51 -22.75 -18.05
C GLU A 74 1.92 -23.72 -17.00
N HIS A 75 2.60 -24.84 -16.73
CA HIS A 75 2.23 -25.80 -15.69
C HIS A 75 2.33 -25.23 -14.26
N ASP A 76 3.04 -24.10 -14.08
CA ASP A 76 3.32 -23.50 -12.78
C ASP A 76 2.10 -22.84 -12.10
N GLN A 77 1.15 -22.28 -12.86
CA GLN A 77 -0.04 -21.65 -12.26
C GLN A 77 -1.04 -22.67 -11.69
N LYS A 78 -1.34 -23.74 -12.46
CA LYS A 78 -2.20 -24.83 -11.99
C LYS A 78 -1.59 -25.52 -10.77
N PHE A 79 -0.26 -25.66 -10.77
CA PHE A 79 0.50 -26.23 -9.67
C PHE A 79 0.48 -25.32 -8.42
N LYS A 80 0.74 -24.02 -8.56
CA LYS A 80 0.58 -23.02 -7.48
C LYS A 80 -0.83 -23.05 -6.88
N ALA A 81 -1.86 -23.13 -7.73
CA ALA A 81 -3.24 -23.21 -7.27
C ALA A 81 -3.52 -24.50 -6.47
N ALA A 82 -2.94 -25.63 -6.88
CA ALA A 82 -3.05 -26.90 -6.15
C ALA A 82 -2.34 -26.84 -4.79
N VAL A 83 -1.14 -26.24 -4.73
CA VAL A 83 -0.40 -26.08 -3.46
C VAL A 83 -1.16 -25.15 -2.52
N TRP A 84 -1.64 -24.00 -3.00
CA TRP A 84 -2.44 -23.09 -2.17
C TRP A 84 -3.77 -23.69 -1.70
N ARG A 85 -4.32 -24.67 -2.43
CA ARG A 85 -5.48 -25.44 -1.98
C ARG A 85 -5.09 -26.36 -0.81
N TRP A 86 -4.06 -27.18 -1.00
CA TRP A 86 -3.57 -28.08 0.04
C TRP A 86 -3.10 -27.36 1.32
N VAL A 87 -2.42 -26.22 1.19
CA VAL A 87 -2.00 -25.42 2.35
C VAL A 87 -3.22 -24.99 3.18
N ARG A 88 -4.33 -24.59 2.53
CA ARG A 88 -5.57 -24.22 3.22
C ARG A 88 -6.26 -25.41 3.87
N GLU A 89 -6.17 -26.59 3.27
CA GLU A 89 -6.78 -27.82 3.76
C GLU A 89 -6.00 -28.41 4.95
N VAL A 90 -4.66 -28.45 4.86
CA VAL A 90 -3.79 -29.05 5.90
C VAL A 90 -3.46 -28.09 7.02
N SER A 91 -3.26 -26.80 6.72
CA SER A 91 -2.90 -25.80 7.75
C SER A 91 -4.13 -25.12 8.36
N GLY A 92 -5.34 -25.44 7.88
CA GLY A 92 -6.55 -24.66 8.14
C GLY A 92 -6.52 -23.29 7.43
N PRO A 93 -7.60 -22.47 7.54
CA PRO A 93 -7.51 -21.05 7.18
C PRO A 93 -6.30 -20.46 7.92
N PRO A 94 -5.53 -19.53 7.32
CA PRO A 94 -4.37 -18.95 8.00
C PRO A 94 -4.87 -18.37 9.31
N THR A 95 -4.64 -19.07 10.41
CA THR A 95 -4.82 -18.51 11.73
C THR A 95 -3.86 -17.34 11.70
N GLN A 96 -4.40 -16.11 11.67
CA GLN A 96 -3.60 -14.94 11.99
C GLN A 96 -2.79 -15.37 13.22
N PRO A 97 -1.45 -15.32 13.17
CA PRO A 97 -0.68 -15.69 14.33
C PRO A 97 -1.26 -14.88 15.48
N SER A 98 -1.80 -15.58 16.46
CA SER A 98 -2.26 -14.96 17.69
C SER A 98 -1.01 -14.29 18.25
N LEU A 99 -0.92 -12.98 18.00
CA LEU A 99 0.07 -12.11 18.61
C LEU A 99 -0.36 -11.93 20.06
N ARG A 100 -0.31 -13.02 20.84
CA ARG A 100 0.01 -12.85 22.26
C ARG A 100 1.38 -12.18 22.26
N PRO A 101 1.56 -11.02 22.90
CA PRO A 101 2.86 -10.42 23.02
C PRO A 101 3.70 -11.32 23.92
N MET A 102 4.41 -12.29 23.32
CA MET A 102 5.64 -12.76 23.93
C MET A 102 6.53 -11.53 23.97
N ARG A 103 6.74 -11.02 25.19
CA ARG A 103 7.68 -9.96 25.51
C ARG A 103 9.07 -10.44 25.10
N ALA A 104 9.39 -10.32 23.82
CA ALA A 104 10.72 -10.58 23.30
C ALA A 104 11.63 -9.55 23.95
N LYS A 105 12.60 -10.05 24.72
CA LYS A 105 13.73 -9.29 25.23
C LYS A 105 14.35 -8.55 24.03
N PRO A 106 14.57 -7.22 24.08
CA PRO A 106 15.12 -6.50 22.95
C PRO A 106 16.45 -7.14 22.57
N SER A 107 16.52 -7.72 21.37
CA SER A 107 17.78 -8.24 20.85
C SER A 107 18.67 -7.04 20.54
N THR A 108 19.64 -6.80 21.41
CA THR A 108 20.79 -5.89 21.22
C THR A 108 21.76 -6.46 20.18
N LYS A 109 21.24 -6.81 18.99
CA LYS A 109 22.07 -7.08 17.83
C LYS A 109 22.04 -5.81 16.99
N PRO A 110 23.16 -5.12 16.76
CA PRO A 110 23.17 -3.93 15.93
C PRO A 110 22.60 -4.32 14.56
N ALA A 111 21.55 -3.62 14.14
CA ALA A 111 20.95 -3.80 12.84
C ALA A 111 22.06 -3.60 11.80
N THR A 112 22.43 -4.66 11.08
CA THR A 112 23.28 -4.55 9.90
C THR A 112 22.66 -3.44 9.04
N PRO A 113 23.41 -2.40 8.66
CA PRO A 113 22.86 -1.37 7.79
C PRO A 113 22.40 -2.10 6.53
N LEU A 114 21.13 -1.94 6.17
CA LEU A 114 20.57 -2.47 4.92
C LEU A 114 21.21 -1.71 3.75
N GLN A 115 22.49 -2.00 3.50
CA GLN A 115 23.33 -1.54 2.38
C GLN A 115 22.83 -2.25 1.13
N GLY A 116 21.68 -1.80 0.65
CA GLY A 116 21.19 -2.13 -0.67
C GLY A 116 21.07 -0.88 -1.52
N PRO A 117 20.90 -1.05 -2.84
CA PRO A 117 20.61 0.07 -3.74
C PRO A 117 19.43 0.88 -3.22
N ASP A 118 19.48 2.20 -3.44
CA ASP A 118 18.43 3.15 -3.07
C ASP A 118 17.05 2.64 -3.54
N PRO A 119 16.08 2.46 -2.63
CA PRO A 119 14.76 1.95 -2.97
C PRO A 119 14.05 2.80 -4.03
N LEU A 120 14.30 4.12 -4.11
CA LEU A 120 13.70 4.98 -5.11
C LEU A 120 14.25 4.70 -6.52
N VAL A 121 15.56 4.49 -6.64
CA VAL A 121 16.20 4.11 -7.91
C VAL A 121 15.65 2.77 -8.41
N GLN A 122 15.44 1.83 -7.50
CA GLN A 122 14.84 0.54 -7.81
C GLN A 122 13.35 0.67 -8.17
N ALA A 123 12.60 1.55 -7.49
CA ALA A 123 11.18 1.77 -7.73
C ALA A 123 10.90 2.27 -9.16
N ARG A 124 11.83 3.02 -9.78
CA ARG A 124 11.71 3.47 -11.18
C ARG A 124 11.83 2.32 -12.19
N ARG A 125 12.61 1.28 -11.86
CA ARG A 125 12.96 0.15 -12.75
C ARG A 125 12.01 -1.05 -12.65
N VAL A 126 10.97 -0.96 -11.83
CA VAL A 126 10.06 -2.07 -11.57
C VAL A 126 9.31 -2.50 -12.83
N ASN A 127 9.16 -3.81 -13.00
CA ASN A 127 8.37 -4.42 -14.07
C ASN A 127 7.12 -5.14 -13.52
N SER A 128 6.81 -4.98 -12.23
CA SER A 128 5.59 -5.49 -11.62
C SER A 128 5.12 -4.62 -10.45
N ALA A 129 3.82 -4.72 -10.14
CA ALA A 129 3.20 -4.03 -9.01
C ALA A 129 3.78 -4.51 -7.67
N GLN A 130 4.04 -5.81 -7.54
CA GLN A 130 4.69 -6.39 -6.36
C GLN A 130 6.09 -5.82 -6.13
N GLN A 131 6.89 -5.63 -7.20
CA GLN A 131 8.22 -5.04 -7.06
C GLN A 131 8.16 -3.60 -6.55
N PHE A 132 7.19 -2.80 -7.02
CA PHE A 132 6.99 -1.44 -6.52
C PHE A 132 6.64 -1.45 -5.02
N ASN A 133 5.67 -2.28 -4.63
CA ASN A 133 5.23 -2.41 -3.24
C ASN A 133 6.36 -2.93 -2.33
N HIS A 134 7.22 -3.80 -2.87
CA HIS A 134 8.43 -4.25 -2.19
C HIS A 134 9.41 -3.10 -1.92
N GLN A 135 9.61 -2.18 -2.86
CA GLN A 135 10.47 -1.01 -2.62
C GLN A 135 9.88 -0.06 -1.55
N LEU A 136 8.55 0.13 -1.51
CA LEU A 136 7.90 0.86 -0.41
C LEU A 136 8.16 0.19 0.94
N ARG A 137 8.10 -1.15 0.99
CA ARG A 137 8.43 -1.91 2.20
C ARG A 137 9.89 -1.74 2.60
N ARG A 138 10.82 -1.74 1.64
CA ARG A 138 12.25 -1.51 1.90
C ARG A 138 12.50 -0.11 2.45
N LEU A 139 11.86 0.91 1.89
CA LEU A 139 11.91 2.28 2.41
C LEU A 139 11.47 2.32 3.88
N MET A 140 10.31 1.72 4.19
CA MET A 140 9.78 1.66 5.55
C MET A 140 10.76 0.99 6.54
N ILE A 141 11.41 -0.11 6.13
CA ILE A 141 12.39 -0.81 6.97
C ILE A 141 13.66 0.04 7.15
N GLN A 142 14.16 0.66 6.08
CA GLN A 142 15.36 1.51 6.12
C GLN A 142 15.17 2.75 7.00
N THR A 143 13.97 3.34 7.03
CA THR A 143 13.65 4.47 7.90
C THR A 143 13.24 4.06 9.32
N GLY A 144 13.22 2.75 9.62
CA GLY A 144 12.82 2.22 10.93
C GLY A 144 11.37 2.54 11.30
N THR A 145 10.51 2.79 10.31
CA THR A 145 9.12 3.21 10.56
C THR A 145 8.21 2.00 10.65
N SER A 146 7.33 1.92 11.66
CA SER A 146 6.34 0.84 11.76
C SER A 146 5.01 1.21 11.08
N PHE A 147 4.14 0.22 10.81
CA PHE A 147 2.78 0.50 10.33
C PHE A 147 1.94 1.34 11.30
N THR A 148 2.21 1.21 12.60
CA THR A 148 1.57 2.02 13.63
C THR A 148 2.05 3.46 13.54
N ASP A 149 3.34 3.68 13.30
CA ASP A 149 3.89 5.02 13.10
C ASP A 149 3.36 5.67 11.84
N ILE A 150 3.23 4.90 10.75
CA ILE A 150 2.61 5.38 9.51
C ILE A 150 1.19 5.86 9.80
N GLY A 151 0.34 4.98 10.34
CA GLY A 151 -1.05 5.33 10.63
C GLY A 151 -1.22 6.49 11.62
N ARG A 152 -0.23 6.73 12.49
CA ARG A 152 -0.21 7.87 13.43
C ARG A 152 0.28 9.16 12.78
N ARG A 153 1.25 9.09 11.87
CA ARG A 153 1.87 10.26 11.22
C ARG A 153 1.11 10.73 9.98
N SER A 154 0.31 9.87 9.37
CA SER A 154 -0.51 10.22 8.22
C SER A 154 -1.98 10.34 8.63
N ASP A 155 -2.53 11.55 8.55
CA ASP A 155 -3.97 11.76 8.78
C ASP A 155 -4.84 11.07 7.71
N SER A 156 -4.29 10.84 6.51
CA SER A 156 -5.01 10.33 5.36
C SER A 156 -4.81 8.84 5.07
N LEU A 157 -3.93 8.15 5.80
CA LEU A 157 -3.58 6.76 5.50
C LEU A 157 -3.71 5.87 6.74
N PRO A 158 -4.87 5.21 6.94
CA PRO A 158 -5.07 4.29 8.06
C PRO A 158 -4.04 3.15 8.05
N ARG A 159 -3.68 2.65 9.24
CA ARG A 159 -2.73 1.53 9.42
C ARG A 159 -3.04 0.31 8.53
N SER A 160 -4.31 -0.09 8.44
CA SER A 160 -4.73 -1.20 7.58
C SER A 160 -4.41 -0.94 6.11
N THR A 161 -4.64 0.29 5.64
CA THR A 161 -4.33 0.69 4.26
C THR A 161 -2.82 0.70 4.01
N ALA A 162 -2.02 1.20 4.96
CA ALA A 162 -0.56 1.14 4.88
C ALA A 162 -0.05 -0.31 4.78
N HIS A 163 -0.62 -1.22 5.56
CA HIS A 163 -0.30 -2.65 5.48
C HIS A 163 -0.70 -3.25 4.12
N HIS A 164 -1.87 -2.88 3.58
CA HIS A 164 -2.31 -3.37 2.27
C HIS A 164 -1.41 -2.86 1.14
N LEU A 165 -0.95 -1.60 1.18
CA LEU A 165 -0.09 -1.00 0.16
C LEU A 165 1.21 -1.79 -0.07
N VAL A 166 1.83 -2.31 0.99
CA VAL A 166 3.13 -2.99 0.89
C VAL A 166 3.02 -4.50 0.68
N ASN A 167 1.88 -5.11 0.98
CA ASN A 167 1.73 -6.58 0.95
C ASN A 167 0.84 -7.10 -0.20
N HIS A 168 0.05 -6.24 -0.85
CA HIS A 168 -0.76 -6.68 -1.99
C HIS A 168 0.01 -6.72 -3.30
N GLU A 169 -0.55 -7.45 -4.26
CA GLU A 169 -0.03 -7.59 -5.62
C GLU A 169 -0.47 -6.48 -6.57
N ARG A 170 -1.27 -5.52 -6.10
CA ARG A 170 -1.79 -4.41 -6.90
C ARG A 170 -1.05 -3.12 -6.56
N LEU A 171 -0.85 -2.27 -7.56
CA LEU A 171 -0.32 -0.94 -7.34
C LEU A 171 -1.27 -0.13 -6.43
N PRO A 172 -0.73 0.83 -5.66
CA PRO A 172 -1.53 1.84 -4.98
C PRO A 172 -2.52 2.48 -5.96
N ALA A 173 -3.78 2.63 -5.56
CA ALA A 173 -4.84 3.08 -6.46
C ALA A 173 -4.74 4.59 -6.74
N ARG A 174 -4.24 5.34 -5.76
CA ARG A 174 -4.23 6.81 -5.75
C ARG A 174 -2.84 7.36 -5.44
N GLU A 175 -2.51 8.50 -6.05
CA GLU A 175 -1.27 9.22 -5.78
C GLU A 175 -1.16 9.60 -4.30
N GLU A 176 -2.26 10.06 -3.69
CA GLU A 176 -2.24 10.53 -2.30
C GLU A 176 -1.85 9.44 -1.32
N GLN A 177 -2.09 8.16 -1.65
CA GLN A 177 -1.68 7.02 -0.82
C GLN A 177 -0.17 6.85 -0.81
N VAL A 178 0.48 6.98 -1.97
CA VAL A 178 1.94 6.88 -2.10
C VAL A 178 2.59 8.05 -1.38
N ARG A 179 2.12 9.27 -1.64
CA ARG A 179 2.63 10.49 -1.01
C ARG A 179 2.52 10.41 0.52
N ALA A 180 1.34 10.07 1.05
CA ALA A 180 1.13 9.96 2.50
C ALA A 180 2.01 8.88 3.14
N PHE A 181 2.21 7.74 2.46
CA PHE A 181 3.07 6.67 2.95
C PHE A 181 4.54 7.13 3.04
N VAL A 182 5.07 7.70 1.95
CA VAL A 182 6.46 8.14 1.84
C VAL A 182 6.75 9.32 2.80
N GLN A 183 5.80 10.25 2.93
CA GLN A 183 5.84 11.32 3.92
C GLN A 183 5.89 10.78 5.35
N ALA A 184 5.07 9.77 5.68
CA ALA A 184 5.06 9.17 7.01
C ALA A 184 6.36 8.41 7.36
N CYS A 185 7.06 7.91 6.32
CA CYS A 185 8.42 7.38 6.43
C CYS A 185 9.50 8.46 6.63
N GLY A 186 9.14 9.75 6.65
CA GLY A 186 10.07 10.86 6.91
C GLY A 186 10.83 11.35 5.68
N VAL A 187 10.39 11.00 4.48
CA VAL A 187 11.01 11.44 3.23
C VAL A 187 10.60 12.89 2.91
N GLY A 188 11.55 13.74 2.55
CA GLY A 188 11.31 15.15 2.22
C GLY A 188 10.50 15.35 0.93
N ASP A 189 9.91 16.53 0.77
CA ASP A 189 8.91 16.82 -0.28
C ASP A 189 9.43 16.58 -1.71
N ALA A 190 10.67 16.96 -2.02
CA ALA A 190 11.26 16.72 -3.34
C ALA A 190 11.34 15.21 -3.67
N ALA A 191 11.77 14.39 -2.70
CA ALA A 191 11.85 12.95 -2.88
C ALA A 191 10.45 12.30 -2.89
N GLN A 192 9.46 12.85 -2.19
CA GLN A 192 8.07 12.40 -2.30
C GLN A 192 7.55 12.56 -3.73
N ASP A 193 7.84 13.68 -4.39
CA ASP A 193 7.44 13.91 -5.79
C ASP A 193 8.11 12.92 -6.75
N GLU A 194 9.37 12.55 -6.48
CA GLU A 194 10.04 11.50 -7.25
C GLU A 194 9.43 10.11 -7.05
N TRP A 195 9.01 9.77 -5.83
CA TRP A 195 8.30 8.52 -5.55
C TRP A 195 6.94 8.48 -6.26
N VAL A 196 6.24 9.60 -6.29
CA VAL A 196 4.99 9.76 -7.04
C VAL A 196 5.23 9.61 -8.54
N ALA A 197 6.27 10.24 -9.09
CA ALA A 197 6.62 10.10 -10.49
C ALA A 197 6.94 8.65 -10.87
N ALA A 198 7.75 7.96 -10.05
CA ALA A 198 8.06 6.54 -10.23
C ALA A 198 6.79 5.66 -10.20
N TRP A 199 5.85 5.95 -9.30
CA TRP A 199 4.56 5.26 -9.26
C TRP A 199 3.73 5.51 -10.53
N GLN A 200 3.68 6.75 -11.02
CA GLN A 200 2.96 7.09 -12.24
C GLN A 200 3.55 6.36 -13.46
N GLU A 201 4.88 6.36 -13.59
CA GLU A 201 5.59 5.61 -14.63
C GLU A 201 5.30 4.11 -14.57
N ALA A 202 5.38 3.52 -13.37
CA ALA A 202 5.07 2.10 -13.15
C ALA A 202 3.62 1.79 -13.52
N ARG A 203 2.68 2.69 -13.18
CA ARG A 203 1.27 2.52 -13.53
C ARG A 203 1.04 2.54 -15.04
N VAL A 204 1.60 3.52 -15.75
CA VAL A 204 1.52 3.61 -17.22
C VAL A 204 2.10 2.35 -17.85
N ARG A 205 3.27 1.92 -17.40
CA ARG A 205 3.97 0.72 -17.90
C ARG A 205 3.17 -0.57 -17.70
N LEU A 206 2.58 -0.75 -16.52
CA LEU A 206 1.97 -2.03 -16.12
C LEU A 206 0.49 -2.16 -16.51
N THR A 207 -0.22 -1.05 -16.63
CA THR A 207 -1.66 -1.06 -16.97
C THR A 207 -1.95 -0.54 -18.36
N GLY A 208 -0.96 0.00 -19.07
CA GLY A 208 -1.17 0.72 -20.34
C GLY A 208 -2.03 1.98 -20.19
N ALA A 209 -2.37 2.36 -18.95
CA ALA A 209 -3.20 3.52 -18.69
C ALA A 209 -2.43 4.80 -19.01
N ALA A 210 -3.08 5.75 -19.68
CA ALA A 210 -2.51 7.08 -19.90
C ALA A 210 -2.09 7.71 -18.55
N PRO A 211 -0.98 8.49 -18.52
CA PRO A 211 -0.56 9.17 -17.30
C PRO A 211 -1.75 9.95 -16.73
N GLN A 212 -2.06 9.76 -15.44
CA GLN A 212 -2.97 10.69 -14.80
C GLN A 212 -2.28 12.04 -14.87
N ALA A 213 -2.81 12.94 -15.70
CA ALA A 213 -2.32 14.30 -15.79
C ALA A 213 -2.21 14.81 -14.36
N VAL A 214 -0.96 15.04 -13.91
CA VAL A 214 -0.66 15.58 -12.59
C VAL A 214 -1.57 16.78 -12.48
N ARG A 215 -2.63 16.64 -11.70
CA ARG A 215 -3.46 17.76 -11.30
C ARG A 215 -2.56 18.48 -10.32
N THR A 216 -1.58 19.21 -10.87
CA THR A 216 -0.90 20.29 -10.18
C THR A 216 -2.03 21.02 -9.51
N ARG A 217 -2.06 20.94 -8.18
CA ARG A 217 -3.06 21.59 -7.37
C ARG A 217 -2.87 23.07 -7.63
N ARG A 218 -3.49 23.55 -8.71
CA ARG A 218 -3.78 24.95 -8.93
C ARG A 218 -4.69 25.25 -7.76
N ARG A 219 -4.08 25.79 -6.69
CA ARG A 219 -4.68 26.14 -5.41
C ARG A 219 -6.18 26.29 -5.61
N ARG A 220 -6.93 25.27 -5.24
CA ARG A 220 -8.38 25.34 -5.18
C ARG A 220 -8.63 26.24 -3.97
N ARG A 221 -8.43 27.54 -4.18
CA ARG A 221 -8.73 28.61 -3.23
C ARG A 221 -10.12 28.30 -2.73
N ASP A 222 -10.22 28.19 -1.43
CA ASP A 222 -11.45 28.01 -0.69
C ASP A 222 -12.56 28.83 -1.33
N ARG A 223 -13.57 28.12 -1.85
CA ARG A 223 -14.87 28.74 -2.10
C ARG A 223 -15.46 28.99 -0.71
N VAL A 224 -15.04 30.07 -0.07
CA VAL A 224 -15.74 30.61 1.10
C VAL A 224 -17.04 31.19 0.57
N LEU A 225 -18.12 30.42 0.69
CA LEU A 225 -19.48 30.92 0.56
C LEU A 225 -19.76 31.74 1.81
N PHE A 226 -19.95 33.05 1.65
CA PHE A 226 -20.43 33.90 2.73
C PHE A 226 -21.96 33.91 2.66
N THR A 227 -22.60 33.41 3.71
CA THR A 227 -24.05 33.51 3.89
C THR A 227 -24.32 34.73 4.78
N VAL A 228 -25.06 35.71 4.28
CA VAL A 228 -25.51 36.87 5.07
C VAL A 228 -27.01 36.73 5.29
N THR A 229 -27.40 36.64 6.56
CA THR A 229 -28.81 36.60 6.96
C THR A 229 -29.20 38.00 7.44
N ILE A 230 -30.19 38.61 6.80
CA ILE A 230 -30.70 39.93 7.20
C ILE A 230 -32.07 39.73 7.85
N THR A 231 -32.17 40.08 9.14
CA THR A 231 -33.42 40.05 9.91
C THR A 231 -34.01 41.46 9.96
N THR A 232 -35.15 41.67 9.30
CA THR A 232 -35.88 42.95 9.39
C THR A 232 -36.89 42.92 10.55
N PRO A 233 -36.96 43.96 11.40
CA PRO A 233 -37.71 43.92 12.66
C PRO A 233 -39.24 44.00 12.55
N ARG A 234 -39.82 44.28 11.37
CA ARG A 234 -41.25 44.66 11.29
C ARG A 234 -42.24 43.62 10.76
N ARG A 235 -41.80 42.50 10.17
CA ARG A 235 -42.72 41.48 9.61
C ARG A 235 -42.17 40.05 9.60
N GLY A 236 -41.58 39.56 10.70
CA GLY A 236 -41.41 38.11 10.98
C GLY A 236 -40.86 37.17 9.88
N ARG A 237 -40.26 37.68 8.80
CA ARG A 237 -39.76 36.91 7.65
C ARG A 237 -38.30 37.23 7.46
N ALA A 238 -37.46 36.22 7.56
CA ALA A 238 -36.05 36.31 7.23
C ALA A 238 -35.86 36.05 5.72
N CYS A 239 -35.06 36.88 5.07
CA CYS A 239 -34.60 36.62 3.71
C CYS A 239 -33.13 36.23 3.75
N THR A 240 -32.83 35.03 3.26
CA THR A 240 -31.45 34.54 3.12
C THR A 240 -31.01 34.76 1.69
N VAL A 241 -29.94 35.52 1.49
CA VAL A 241 -29.37 35.75 0.15
C VAL A 241 -28.01 35.07 0.08
N THR A 242 -27.91 34.05 -0.77
CA THR A 242 -26.66 33.31 -1.00
C THR A 242 -26.02 33.83 -2.28
N ALA A 243 -24.95 34.63 -2.16
CA ALA A 243 -24.24 35.16 -3.32
C ALA A 243 -22.96 34.36 -3.56
N ALA A 244 -22.85 33.73 -4.74
CA ALA A 244 -21.59 33.17 -5.21
C ALA A 244 -20.75 34.29 -5.85
N ARG A 245 -19.71 34.71 -5.13
CA ARG A 245 -18.58 35.52 -5.65
C ARG A 245 -18.92 37.00 -5.94
N ALA A 246 -19.14 37.78 -4.89
CA ALA A 246 -18.93 39.22 -4.92
C ALA A 246 -17.53 39.53 -4.35
N SER A 247 -16.75 40.39 -5.02
CA SER A 247 -15.52 40.93 -4.42
C SER A 247 -15.87 41.70 -3.15
N ARG A 248 -14.93 41.82 -2.18
CA ARG A 248 -15.16 42.63 -0.96
C ARG A 248 -15.68 44.03 -1.30
N ALA A 249 -15.19 44.63 -2.38
CA ALA A 249 -15.69 45.90 -2.90
C ALA A 249 -17.19 45.82 -3.25
N ALA A 250 -17.62 44.83 -4.03
CA ALA A 250 -19.02 44.66 -4.42
C ALA A 250 -19.95 44.43 -3.21
N LEU A 251 -19.50 43.71 -2.17
CA LEU A 251 -20.29 43.54 -0.94
C LEU A 251 -20.44 44.86 -0.16
N VAL A 252 -19.38 45.66 -0.07
CA VAL A 252 -19.44 46.98 0.59
C VAL A 252 -20.34 47.93 -0.18
N THR A 253 -20.24 47.94 -1.52
CA THR A 253 -21.13 48.76 -2.37
C THR A 253 -22.58 48.32 -2.24
N MET A 254 -22.87 47.01 -2.19
CA MET A 254 -24.23 46.51 -2.04
C MET A 254 -24.81 46.87 -0.67
N LEU A 255 -24.02 46.78 0.40
CA LEU A 255 -24.44 47.18 1.74
C LEU A 255 -24.72 48.68 1.81
N PHE A 256 -23.87 49.51 1.19
CA PHE A 256 -24.05 50.95 1.09
C PHE A 256 -25.30 51.34 0.28
N LEU A 257 -25.60 50.63 -0.81
CA LEU A 257 -26.82 50.87 -1.59
C LEU A 257 -28.07 50.52 -0.78
N ILE A 258 -28.05 49.41 -0.04
CA ILE A 258 -29.17 49.01 0.81
C ILE A 258 -29.43 50.04 1.92
N THR A 259 -28.39 50.55 2.58
CA THR A 259 -28.55 51.57 3.62
C THR A 259 -28.94 52.93 3.06
N ALA A 260 -28.41 53.34 1.91
CA ALA A 260 -28.71 54.63 1.29
C ALA A 260 -30.11 54.69 0.65
N LEU A 261 -30.64 53.56 0.14
CA LEU A 261 -31.96 53.50 -0.48
C LEU A 261 -33.11 53.29 0.52
N TRP A 262 -32.81 52.86 1.75
CA TRP A 262 -33.81 52.63 2.80
C TRP A 262 -34.67 53.87 3.16
N PRO A 263 -34.11 55.08 3.36
CA PRO A 263 -34.92 56.25 3.71
C PRO A 263 -35.84 56.72 2.57
N LEU A 264 -35.46 56.50 1.31
CA LEU A 264 -36.30 56.84 0.16
C LEU A 264 -37.51 55.90 0.02
N ALA A 265 -37.35 54.62 0.36
CA ALA A 265 -38.46 53.67 0.39
C ALA A 265 -39.42 53.93 1.56
N ALA A 266 -38.92 54.40 2.70
CA ALA A 266 -39.75 54.69 3.87
C ALA A 266 -40.70 55.87 3.67
N ALA A 267 -40.33 56.87 2.86
CA ALA A 267 -41.15 58.07 2.60
C ALA A 267 -42.33 57.83 1.63
N ARG A 268 -42.40 56.68 0.94
CA ARG A 268 -43.46 56.37 -0.04
C ARG A 268 -44.56 55.48 0.53
N PHE A 269 -44.41 54.99 1.77
CA PHE A 269 -45.35 54.07 2.42
C PHE A 269 -45.81 54.56 3.82
N GLY A 270 -45.52 55.81 4.17
CA GLY A 270 -46.17 56.53 5.28
C GLY A 270 -47.09 57.58 4.71
#